data_AF-A0A161RXD4-F1
#
_entry.id   AF-A0A161RXD4-F1
#
_cell.length_a   1.000
_cell.length_b   1.000
_cell.length_c   1.000
_cell.angle_alpha   90.00
_cell.angle_beta   90.00
_cell.angle_gamma   90.00
#
_symmetry.space_group_name_H-M   'P 1'
#
loop_
_entity.id
_entity.type
_entity.pdbx_description
1 polymer ?
#
loop_
_entity_poly.entity_id
_entity_poly.type
_entity_poly.pdbx_seq_one_letter_code
_entity_poly.pdbx_strand_id
1 'polypeptide(L)'
;MFKLDQYKFKEEYTYYMLQALKVGKKEAFRKDFLNLHPTDQMQFFIELDEARRSRVYAFLSPEEFREIFGELDPFMQKTCIAELDRHYAIEMLNDLPSDDAAFLRSAVR
;
A
#
# COMPACT_ATOMS: atom_id res chain seq x y z
N MET A 1 11.60 7.87 8.95
CA MET A 1 11.46 7.44 7.55
C MET A 1 12.62 7.97 6.74
N PHE A 2 13.06 7.23 5.72
CA PHE A 2 14.10 7.65 4.79
C PHE A 2 13.58 7.57 3.35
N LYS A 3 14.11 8.41 2.46
CA LYS A 3 13.76 8.39 1.04
C LYS A 3 14.60 7.36 0.30
N LEU A 4 13.96 6.51 -0.50
CA LEU A 4 14.58 5.40 -1.22
C LEU A 4 15.60 5.90 -2.27
N ASP A 5 15.33 7.05 -2.89
CA ASP A 5 16.24 7.71 -3.85
C ASP A 5 17.57 8.15 -3.22
N GLN A 6 17.58 8.41 -1.90
CA GLN A 6 18.79 8.77 -1.16
C GLN A 6 19.55 7.55 -0.66
N TYR A 7 19.03 6.34 -0.91
CA TYR A 7 19.62 5.09 -0.44
C TYR A 7 20.51 4.46 -1.51
N LYS A 8 21.79 4.27 -1.17
CA LYS A 8 22.83 3.78 -2.10
C LYS A 8 22.55 2.39 -2.68
N PHE A 9 21.63 1.63 -2.08
CA PHE A 9 21.31 0.23 -2.41
C PHE A 9 19.80 0.04 -2.64
N LYS A 10 19.14 1.02 -3.30
CA LYS A 10 17.70 1.00 -3.59
C LYS A 10 17.25 -0.33 -4.24
N GLU A 11 18.01 -0.82 -5.21
CA GLU A 11 17.69 -2.06 -5.94
C GLU A 11 17.75 -3.29 -5.04
N GLU A 12 18.79 -3.42 -4.20
CA GLU A 12 18.89 -4.50 -3.22
C GLU A 12 17.78 -4.42 -2.16
N TYR A 13 17.44 -3.21 -1.71
CA TYR A 13 16.38 -3.01 -0.73
C TYR A 13 15.02 -3.47 -1.27
N THR A 14 14.65 -3.01 -2.47
CA THR A 14 13.45 -3.46 -3.18
C THR A 14 13.47 -4.97 -3.42
N TYR A 15 14.62 -5.55 -3.77
CA TYR A 15 14.76 -6.99 -3.94
C TYR A 15 14.45 -7.76 -2.66
N TYR A 16 15.00 -7.37 -1.51
CA TYR A 16 14.73 -8.03 -0.23
C TYR A 16 13.25 -7.94 0.17
N MET A 17 12.61 -6.79 -0.09
CA MET A 17 11.18 -6.63 0.16
C MET A 17 10.34 -7.54 -0.74
N LEU A 18 10.66 -7.63 -2.03
CA LEU A 18 10.00 -8.55 -2.95
C LEU A 18 10.20 -10.02 -2.55
N GLN A 19 11.39 -10.39 -2.08
CA GLN A 19 11.63 -11.74 -1.54
C GLN A 19 10.83 -11.98 -0.26
N ALA A 20 10.78 -11.02 0.67
CA ALA A 20 9.99 -11.13 1.89
C ALA A 20 8.50 -11.30 1.58
N LEU A 21 7.97 -10.52 0.62
CA LEU A 21 6.60 -10.64 0.11
C LEU A 21 6.34 -12.00 -0.55
N LYS A 22 7.32 -12.52 -1.32
CA LYS A 22 7.23 -13.81 -1.99
C LYS A 22 7.20 -14.99 -1.00
N VAL A 23 8.08 -14.95 0.00
CA VAL A 23 8.30 -16.05 0.97
C VAL A 23 7.30 -16.00 2.14
N GLY A 24 6.53 -14.91 2.28
CA GLY A 24 5.55 -14.81 3.36
C GLY A 24 6.10 -14.20 4.65
N LYS A 25 7.25 -13.54 4.61
CA LYS A 25 7.89 -12.94 5.80
C LYS A 25 7.24 -11.59 6.13
N LYS A 26 6.01 -11.64 6.65
CA LYS A 26 5.17 -10.48 6.97
C LYS A 26 5.89 -9.42 7.81
N GLU A 27 6.50 -9.82 8.92
CA GLU A 27 7.14 -8.85 9.83
C GLU A 27 8.38 -8.18 9.21
N ALA A 28 9.20 -8.94 8.47
CA ALA A 28 10.35 -8.39 7.77
C ALA A 28 9.91 -7.38 6.70
N PHE A 29 8.93 -7.77 5.87
CA PHE A 29 8.36 -6.88 4.86
C PHE A 29 7.82 -5.60 5.50
N ARG A 30 7.00 -5.71 6.55
CA ARG A 30 6.39 -4.54 7.23
C ARG A 30 7.45 -3.61 7.79
N LYS A 31 8.47 -4.15 8.46
CA LYS A 31 9.56 -3.37 9.04
C LYS A 31 10.27 -2.55 7.96
N ASP A 32 10.56 -3.16 6.81
CA ASP A 32 11.27 -2.48 5.74
C ASP A 32 10.37 -1.50 4.99
N PHE A 33 9.18 -1.96 4.59
CA PHE A 33 8.22 -1.17 3.82
C PHE A 33 7.75 0.08 4.56
N LEU A 34 7.36 -0.04 5.85
CA LEU A 34 6.85 1.11 6.64
C LEU A 34 7.95 2.10 7.04
N ASN A 35 9.23 1.74 6.90
CA ASN A 35 10.33 2.67 7.13
C ASN A 35 10.58 3.62 5.93
N LEU A 36 10.02 3.30 4.77
CA LEU A 36 10.10 4.14 3.57
C LEU A 36 9.21 5.37 3.70
N HIS A 37 9.55 6.43 2.97
CA HIS A 37 8.65 7.58 2.80
C HIS A 37 7.36 7.15 2.08
N PRO A 38 6.18 7.72 2.39
CA PRO A 38 4.91 7.35 1.74
C PRO A 38 4.96 7.37 0.21
N THR A 39 5.63 8.36 -0.37
CA THR A 39 5.88 8.43 -1.83
C THR A 39 6.65 7.22 -2.37
N ASP A 40 7.66 6.73 -1.65
CA ASP A 40 8.44 5.55 -2.07
C ASP A 40 7.65 4.26 -1.88
N GLN A 41 6.84 4.18 -0.81
CA GLN A 41 5.90 3.07 -0.60
C GLN A 41 4.88 3.00 -1.74
N MET A 42 4.34 4.15 -2.16
CA MET A 42 3.43 4.28 -3.30
C MET A 42 4.10 3.85 -4.60
N GLN A 43 5.31 4.33 -4.90
CA GLN A 43 6.05 3.94 -6.10
C GLN A 43 6.33 2.43 -6.14
N PHE A 44 6.77 1.85 -5.01
CA PHE A 44 6.92 0.39 -4.91
C PHE A 44 5.61 -0.34 -5.15
N PHE A 45 4.51 0.17 -4.60
CA PHE A 45 3.20 -0.47 -4.67
C PHE A 45 2.61 -0.50 -6.09
N ILE A 46 2.72 0.60 -6.85
CA ILE A 46 2.19 0.67 -8.22
C ILE A 46 2.97 -0.23 -9.22
N GLU A 47 4.21 -0.58 -8.90
CA GLU A 47 5.03 -1.51 -9.70
C GLU A 47 4.63 -2.99 -9.47
N LEU A 48 3.86 -3.28 -8.43
CA LEU A 48 3.40 -4.65 -8.13
C LEU A 48 2.26 -5.06 -9.05
N ASP A 49 2.24 -6.34 -9.44
CA ASP A 49 1.08 -6.99 -10.03
C ASP A 49 0.01 -7.32 -8.96
N GLU A 50 -1.22 -7.59 -9.40
CA GLU A 50 -2.39 -7.84 -8.54
C GLU A 50 -2.13 -8.91 -7.47
N ALA A 51 -1.48 -10.03 -7.83
CA ALA A 51 -1.19 -11.10 -6.89
C ALA A 51 -0.22 -10.66 -5.77
N ARG A 52 0.71 -9.74 -6.07
CA ARG A 52 1.61 -9.16 -5.08
C ARG A 52 0.92 -8.07 -4.27
N ARG A 53 0.08 -7.22 -4.88
CA ARG A 53 -0.74 -6.23 -4.16
C ARG A 53 -1.65 -6.88 -3.13
N SER A 54 -2.31 -7.98 -3.50
CA SER A 54 -3.11 -8.80 -2.58
C SER A 54 -2.34 -9.24 -1.32
N ARG A 55 -1.06 -9.61 -1.48
CA ARG A 55 -0.20 -9.94 -0.33
C ARG A 55 0.15 -8.72 0.51
N VAL A 56 0.35 -7.56 -0.11
CA VAL A 56 0.57 -6.31 0.63
C VAL A 56 -0.66 -5.97 1.46
N TYR A 57 -1.87 -6.08 0.92
CA TYR A 57 -3.12 -5.90 1.68
C TYR A 57 -3.23 -6.87 2.86
N ALA A 58 -2.83 -8.13 2.70
CA ALA A 58 -2.81 -9.10 3.81
C ALA A 58 -1.75 -8.80 4.88
N PHE A 59 -0.69 -8.08 4.49
CA PHE A 59 0.44 -7.78 5.37
C PHE A 59 0.26 -6.46 6.11
N LEU A 60 -0.42 -5.48 5.53
CA LEU A 60 -0.68 -4.17 6.12
C LEU A 60 -2.07 -4.12 6.73
N SER A 61 -2.20 -3.43 7.86
CA SER A 61 -3.53 -3.07 8.36
C SER A 61 -4.17 -1.97 7.48
N PRO A 62 -5.51 -1.83 7.50
CA PRO A 62 -6.19 -0.76 6.76
C PRO A 62 -5.66 0.65 7.10
N GLU A 63 -5.29 0.87 8.36
CA GLU A 63 -4.72 2.14 8.84
C GLU A 63 -3.34 2.41 8.22
N GLU A 64 -2.47 1.40 8.15
CA GLU A 64 -1.13 1.55 7.55
C GLU A 64 -1.19 1.70 6.04
N PHE A 65 -2.14 1.05 5.38
CA PHE A 65 -2.29 1.17 3.94
C PHE A 65 -2.87 2.54 3.53
N ARG A 66 -3.60 3.22 4.43
CA ARG A 66 -4.24 4.51 4.19
C ARG A 66 -3.26 5.59 3.73
N GLU A 67 -2.08 5.68 4.36
CA GLU A 67 -1.08 6.69 4.01
C GLU A 67 -0.64 6.57 2.55
N ILE A 68 -0.49 5.33 2.06
CA ILE A 68 -0.09 5.03 0.69
C ILE A 68 -1.26 5.29 -0.26
N PHE A 69 -2.46 4.89 0.16
CA PHE A 69 -3.68 5.06 -0.60
C PHE A 69 -3.97 6.53 -0.91
N GLY A 70 -3.69 7.44 0.03
CA GLY A 70 -3.82 8.88 -0.17
C GLY A 70 -2.87 9.45 -1.24
N GLU A 71 -1.70 8.84 -1.42
CA GLU A 71 -0.71 9.24 -2.42
C GLU A 71 -0.97 8.63 -3.81
N LEU A 72 -1.90 7.68 -3.94
CA LEU A 72 -2.24 7.05 -5.22
C LEU A 72 -3.09 7.98 -6.09
N ASP A 73 -2.84 7.95 -7.39
CA ASP A 73 -3.72 8.59 -8.37
C ASP A 73 -5.14 7.98 -8.35
N PRO A 74 -6.18 8.74 -8.77
CA PRO A 74 -7.57 8.28 -8.72
C PRO A 74 -7.85 6.99 -9.49
N PHE A 75 -7.08 6.69 -10.53
CA PHE A 75 -7.17 5.43 -11.27
C PHE A 75 -6.74 4.24 -10.40
N MET A 76 -5.58 4.35 -9.74
CA MET A 76 -5.07 3.29 -8.87
C MET A 76 -5.87 3.14 -7.58
N GLN A 77 -6.42 4.24 -7.03
CA GLN A 77 -7.34 4.17 -5.89
C GLN A 77 -8.58 3.32 -6.20
N LYS A 78 -9.19 3.50 -7.38
CA LYS A 78 -10.33 2.69 -7.83
C LYS A 78 -9.95 1.22 -7.99
N THR A 79 -8.79 0.94 -8.58
CA THR A 79 -8.26 -0.42 -8.70
C THR A 79 -8.09 -1.07 -7.33
N CYS A 80 -7.49 -0.36 -6.37
CA CYS A 80 -7.32 -0.88 -5.00
C CYS A 80 -8.68 -1.16 -4.35
N ILE A 81 -9.65 -0.25 -4.46
CA ILE A 81 -10.99 -0.45 -3.90
C ILE A 81 -11.67 -1.69 -4.49
N ALA A 82 -11.48 -1.96 -5.77
CA ALA A 82 -12.03 -3.15 -6.43
C ALA A 82 -11.32 -4.46 -6.00
N GLU A 83 -10.05 -4.39 -5.60
CA GLU A 83 -9.26 -5.53 -5.14
C GLU A 83 -9.44 -5.82 -3.64
N LEU A 84 -9.77 -4.82 -2.84
CA LEU A 84 -9.94 -4.91 -1.39
C LEU A 84 -11.26 -5.58 -1.01
N ASP A 85 -11.25 -6.33 0.08
CA ASP A 85 -12.50 -6.79 0.68
C ASP A 85 -13.27 -5.61 1.31
N ARG A 86 -14.59 -5.75 1.39
CA ARG A 86 -15.49 -4.70 1.88
C ARG A 86 -15.12 -4.19 3.28
N HIS A 87 -14.77 -5.08 4.20
CA HIS A 87 -14.42 -4.71 5.57
C HIS A 87 -13.11 -3.92 5.60
N TYR A 88 -12.08 -4.40 4.91
CA TYR A 88 -10.80 -3.69 4.81
C TYR A 88 -10.97 -2.31 4.19
N ALA A 89 -11.73 -2.20 3.10
CA ALA A 89 -12.00 -0.94 2.43
C ALA A 89 -12.74 0.05 3.36
N ILE A 90 -13.74 -0.40 4.12
CA ILE A 90 -14.47 0.46 5.07
C ILE A 90 -13.53 0.99 6.16
N GLU A 91 -12.74 0.11 6.78
CA GLU A 91 -11.81 0.49 7.84
C GLU A 91 -10.73 1.47 7.34
N MET A 92 -10.19 1.24 6.15
CA MET A 92 -9.24 2.15 5.51
C MET A 92 -9.88 3.53 5.28
N LEU A 93 -11.14 3.55 4.81
CA LEU A 93 -11.89 4.77 4.49
C LEU A 93 -12.52 5.47 5.71
N ASN A 94 -12.46 4.90 6.92
CA ASN A 94 -13.12 5.46 8.09
C ASN A 94 -12.48 6.77 8.59
N ASP A 95 -11.17 6.95 8.47
CA ASP A 95 -10.49 8.22 8.82
C ASP A 95 -10.07 9.08 7.62
N LEU A 96 -10.56 8.81 6.40
CA LEU A 96 -10.37 9.75 5.30
C LEU A 96 -11.28 10.98 5.49
N PRO A 97 -10.83 12.21 5.13
CA PRO A 97 -11.68 13.40 5.16
C PRO A 97 -12.99 13.15 4.43
N SER A 98 -14.09 13.67 4.98
CA SER A 98 -15.45 13.26 4.59
C SER A 98 -15.77 13.44 3.11
N ASP A 99 -15.17 14.41 2.42
CA ASP A 99 -15.41 14.68 1.00
C ASP A 99 -14.77 13.62 0.08
N ASP A 100 -13.50 13.27 0.30
CA ASP A 100 -12.82 12.22 -0.46
C ASP A 100 -13.39 10.83 -0.16
N ALA A 101 -13.72 10.59 1.13
CA ALA A 101 -14.32 9.34 1.56
C ALA A 101 -15.70 9.11 0.94
N ALA A 102 -16.53 10.15 0.75
CA ALA A 102 -17.87 10.00 0.18
C ALA A 102 -17.85 9.51 -1.28
N PHE A 103 -16.96 10.06 -2.10
CA PHE A 103 -16.78 9.61 -3.48
C PHE A 103 -16.33 8.14 -3.53
N LEU A 104 -15.33 7.78 -2.72
CA LEU A 104 -14.76 6.44 -2.70
C LEU A 104 -15.70 5.40 -2.11
N ARG A 105 -16.47 5.72 -1.06
CA ARG A 105 -17.49 4.82 -0.48
C ARG A 105 -18.57 4.45 -1.49
N SER A 106 -18.91 5.34 -2.42
CA SER A 106 -19.87 5.04 -3.49
C SER A 106 -19.38 3.96 -4.46
N ALA A 107 -18.06 3.75 -4.56
CA ALA A 107 -17.43 2.73 -5.39
C ALA A 107 -17.34 1.36 -4.70
N VAL A 108 -17.53 1.27 -3.38
CA VAL A 108 -17.51 0.01 -2.58
C VAL A 108 -18.88 -0.71 -2.60
N ARG A 109 -19.72 -0.45 -3.61
CA ARG A 109 -21.14 -0.84 -3.58
C ARG A 109 -21.37 -2.31 -3.88
#